data_AF-A0A952L3Z2-F1
#
_entry.id   AF-A0A952L3Z2-F1
#
_cell.length_a   1.000
_cell.length_b   1.000
_cell.length_c   1.000
_cell.angle_alpha   90.00
_cell.angle_beta   90.00
_cell.angle_gamma   90.00
#
_symmetry.space_group_name_H-M   'P 1'
#
loop_
_entity.id
_entity.type
_entity.pdbx_description
1 polymer ?
#
loop_
_entity_poly.entity_id
_entity_poly.type
_entity_poly.pdbx_seq_one_letter_code
_entity_poly.pdbx_strand_id
1 'polypeptide(L)'
;MRGAQFRLLMTTDAVGGVWQYSTELAGALAEHGFAVVLAVLGPRLAMPQRVQAEALPSVTVIETGLALDWLANAEATRAAADRIAELAREQAVDLVHLNSPALAADAGFNVPVIGVAHGCVSTWWEAARTEPLAPEFHWHRDMTARGLRACDRVIAPTASYAETVRRHYRLA
;
A
#
# COMPACT_ATOMS: atom_id res chain seq x y z
N MET A 1 1.00 26.91 -21.21
CA MET A 1 1.36 26.41 -19.87
C MET A 1 0.93 24.94 -19.83
N ARG A 2 1.86 23.98 -19.80
CA ARG A 2 1.46 22.60 -19.50
C ARG A 2 0.96 22.61 -18.05
N GLY A 3 -0.28 22.20 -17.81
CA GLY A 3 -0.79 22.04 -16.45
C GLY A 3 0.16 21.15 -15.66
N ALA A 4 0.30 21.40 -14.35
CA ALA A 4 1.13 20.57 -13.50
C ALA A 4 0.73 19.09 -13.68
N GLN A 5 1.72 18.24 -13.93
CA GLN A 5 1.52 16.81 -14.11
C GLN A 5 0.99 16.22 -12.80
N PHE A 6 -0.10 15.44 -12.85
CA PHE A 6 -0.70 14.83 -11.66
C PHE A 6 0.25 13.79 -11.05
N ARG A 7 0.59 13.92 -9.77
CA ARG A 7 1.59 13.12 -9.07
C ARG A 7 0.95 12.13 -8.12
N LEU A 8 1.36 10.87 -8.22
CA LEU A 8 0.87 9.76 -7.40
C LEU A 8 2.02 9.15 -6.61
N LEU A 9 1.88 9.04 -5.28
CA LEU A 9 2.71 8.12 -4.50
C LEU A 9 1.99 6.78 -4.38
N MET A 10 2.65 5.70 -4.79
CA MET A 10 2.17 4.34 -4.63
C MET A 10 3.14 3.55 -3.75
N THR A 11 2.69 2.93 -2.67
CA THR A 11 3.54 1.99 -1.93
C THR A 11 3.61 0.65 -2.65
N THR A 12 4.70 -0.08 -2.53
CA THR A 12 4.80 -1.46 -3.00
C THR A 12 5.62 -2.27 -2.00
N ASP A 13 5.50 -3.59 -2.04
CA ASP A 13 6.50 -4.46 -1.44
C ASP A 13 7.35 -5.12 -2.53
N ALA A 14 8.51 -5.62 -2.11
CA ALA A 14 9.40 -6.43 -2.94
C ALA A 14 9.12 -7.95 -2.79
N VAL A 15 8.01 -8.33 -2.15
CA VAL A 15 7.73 -9.70 -1.70
C VAL A 15 6.37 -10.18 -2.22
N GLY A 16 6.39 -10.91 -3.32
CA GLY A 16 5.20 -11.52 -3.90
C GLY A 16 4.52 -10.65 -4.97
N GLY A 17 3.20 -10.75 -5.06
CA GLY A 17 2.43 -10.23 -6.20
C GLY A 17 2.25 -8.70 -6.22
N VAL A 18 2.48 -8.01 -5.10
CA VAL A 18 2.30 -6.55 -5.03
C VAL A 18 3.32 -5.82 -5.89
N TRP A 19 4.56 -6.33 -6.00
CA TRP A 19 5.57 -5.80 -6.92
C TRP A 19 5.08 -5.80 -8.38
N GLN A 20 4.53 -6.92 -8.84
CA GLN A 20 4.00 -7.02 -10.19
C GLN A 20 2.81 -6.07 -10.39
N TYR A 21 1.84 -6.10 -9.46
CA TYR A 21 0.67 -5.22 -9.49
C TYR A 21 1.06 -3.74 -9.62
N SER A 22 1.97 -3.29 -8.77
CA SER A 22 2.33 -1.88 -8.66
C SER A 22 3.17 -1.39 -9.83
N THR A 23 4.08 -2.22 -10.35
CA THR A 23 4.92 -1.85 -11.50
C THR A 23 4.14 -1.81 -12.81
N GLU A 24 3.24 -2.76 -13.04
CA GLU A 24 2.35 -2.75 -14.21
C GLU A 24 1.41 -1.54 -14.16
N LEU A 25 0.78 -1.28 -13.01
CA LEU A 25 -0.10 -0.13 -12.83
C LEU A 25 0.66 1.20 -12.96
N ALA A 26 1.86 1.31 -12.40
CA ALA A 26 2.68 2.52 -12.51
C ALA A 26 3.06 2.82 -13.97
N GLY A 27 3.43 1.80 -14.75
CA GLY A 27 3.70 1.94 -16.18
C GLY A 27 2.48 2.44 -16.95
N ALA A 28 1.32 1.79 -16.76
CA ALA A 28 0.08 2.19 -17.41
C ALA A 28 -0.37 3.61 -17.03
N LEU A 29 -0.27 3.99 -15.76
CA LEU A 29 -0.60 5.35 -15.32
C LEU A 29 0.35 6.41 -15.91
N ALA A 30 1.63 6.08 -16.05
CA ALA A 30 2.60 6.97 -16.68
C ALA A 30 2.24 7.26 -18.16
N GLU A 31 1.77 6.26 -18.90
CA GLU A 31 1.26 6.44 -20.28
C GLU A 31 0.04 7.39 -20.33
N HIS A 32 -0.72 7.47 -19.24
CA HIS A 32 -1.84 8.41 -19.08
C HIS A 32 -1.42 9.77 -18.50
N GLY A 33 -0.12 10.04 -18.43
CA GLY A 33 0.43 11.34 -18.02
C GLY A 33 0.59 11.51 -16.51
N PHE A 34 0.45 10.46 -15.70
CA PHE A 34 0.76 10.53 -14.26
C PHE A 34 2.28 10.53 -14.02
N ALA A 35 2.73 11.28 -13.03
CA ALA A 35 4.08 11.13 -12.47
C ALA A 35 3.99 10.23 -11.24
N VAL A 36 4.49 9.00 -11.35
CA VAL A 36 4.35 7.99 -10.29
C VAL A 36 5.64 7.92 -9.47
N VAL A 37 5.50 8.00 -8.14
CA VAL A 37 6.55 7.69 -7.16
C VAL A 37 6.21 6.35 -6.53
N LEU A 38 7.04 5.34 -6.77
CA LEU A 38 6.89 4.00 -6.22
C LEU A 38 7.75 3.84 -4.97
N ALA A 39 7.13 3.85 -3.79
CA ALA A 39 7.79 3.71 -2.50
C ALA A 39 7.85 2.23 -2.08
N VAL A 40 9.04 1.64 -2.09
CA VAL A 40 9.26 0.21 -1.79
C VAL A 40 9.42 0.02 -0.28
N LEU A 41 8.59 -0.86 0.29
CA LEU A 41 8.69 -1.38 1.65
C LEU A 41 9.19 -2.83 1.64
N GLY A 42 9.77 -3.26 2.76
CA GLY A 42 10.32 -4.59 2.95
C GLY A 42 11.77 -4.71 2.48
N PRO A 43 12.19 -5.90 2.03
CA PRO A 43 13.58 -6.14 1.63
C PRO A 43 13.97 -5.30 0.42
N ARG A 44 15.28 -5.14 0.22
CA ARG A 44 15.84 -4.48 -0.96
C ARG A 44 15.44 -5.20 -2.23
N LEU A 45 15.29 -4.44 -3.31
CA LEU A 45 14.99 -4.99 -4.63
C LEU A 45 16.09 -5.94 -5.09
N ALA A 46 15.69 -7.14 -5.52
CA ALA A 46 16.55 -8.07 -6.21
C ALA A 46 16.90 -7.56 -7.63
N MET A 47 17.94 -8.11 -8.24
CA MET A 47 18.41 -7.66 -9.56
C MET A 47 17.31 -7.64 -10.64
N PRO A 48 16.43 -8.66 -10.78
CA PRO A 48 15.35 -8.59 -11.76
C PRO A 48 14.37 -7.43 -11.53
N GLN A 49 14.06 -7.12 -10.26
CA GLN A 49 13.17 -6.02 -9.90
C GLN A 49 13.82 -4.66 -10.19
N ARG A 50 15.14 -4.52 -9.98
CA ARG A 50 15.89 -3.30 -10.34
C ARG A 50 15.86 -3.05 -11.84
N VAL A 51 16.13 -4.08 -12.65
CA VAL A 51 16.06 -3.99 -14.12
C VAL A 51 14.65 -3.60 -14.58
N GLN A 52 13.61 -4.18 -13.97
CA GLN A 52 12.23 -3.83 -14.30
C GLN A 52 11.90 -2.37 -13.92
N ALA A 53 12.36 -1.90 -12.76
CA ALA A 53 12.19 -0.51 -12.34
C ALA A 53 12.89 0.47 -13.30
N GLU A 54 14.11 0.15 -13.75
CA GLU A 54 14.88 0.95 -14.71
C GLU A 54 14.19 1.05 -16.08
N ALA A 55 13.39 0.04 -16.45
CA ALA A 55 12.60 0.04 -17.67
C ALA A 55 11.34 0.94 -17.62
N LEU A 56 11.05 1.58 -16.48
CA LEU A 56 9.92 2.50 -16.28
C LEU A 56 10.41 3.96 -16.18
N PRO A 57 10.79 4.63 -17.28
CA PRO A 57 11.51 5.91 -17.25
C PRO A 57 10.70 7.08 -16.66
N SER A 58 9.38 6.93 -16.56
CA SER A 58 8.47 7.94 -15.98
C SER A 58 8.05 7.62 -14.54
N VAL A 59 8.62 6.57 -13.94
CA VAL A 59 8.37 6.14 -12.56
C VAL A 59 9.61 6.40 -11.72
N THR A 60 9.46 7.12 -10.62
CA THR A 60 10.53 7.32 -9.63
C THR A 60 10.43 6.23 -8.56
N VAL A 61 11.43 5.37 -8.44
CA VAL A 61 11.44 4.30 -7.43
C VAL A 61 12.29 4.71 -6.23
N ILE A 62 11.73 4.56 -5.02
CA ILE A 62 12.38 4.89 -3.75
C ILE A 62 12.38 3.65 -2.84
N GLU A 63 13.57 3.07 -2.61
CA GLU A 63 13.74 2.03 -1.58
C GLU A 63 13.72 2.67 -0.19
N THR A 64 12.60 2.55 0.54
CA THR A 64 12.40 3.28 1.81
C THR A 64 13.12 2.67 3.01
N GLY A 65 13.44 1.37 2.94
CA GLY A 65 13.97 0.60 4.07
C GLY A 65 12.97 0.34 5.20
N LEU A 66 11.70 0.72 5.02
CA LEU A 66 10.63 0.51 6.00
C LEU A 66 10.19 -0.96 5.98
N ALA A 67 9.80 -1.50 7.14
CA ALA A 67 9.29 -2.86 7.23
C ALA A 67 7.86 -2.99 6.67
N LEU A 68 7.50 -4.19 6.23
CA LEU A 68 6.12 -4.56 5.92
C LEU A 68 5.33 -4.73 7.22
N ASP A 69 4.08 -4.31 7.22
CA ASP A 69 3.19 -4.38 8.40
C ASP A 69 3.05 -5.80 8.94
N TRP A 70 2.94 -6.81 8.08
CA TRP A 70 2.84 -8.21 8.47
C TRP A 70 4.17 -8.87 8.91
N LEU A 71 5.30 -8.15 8.81
CA LEU A 71 6.61 -8.53 9.35
C LEU A 71 7.03 -7.67 10.54
N ALA A 72 6.20 -6.70 10.93
CA ALA A 72 6.51 -5.68 11.92
C ALA A 72 5.58 -5.77 13.14
N ASN A 73 5.68 -4.78 14.02
CA ASN A 73 4.75 -4.55 15.12
C ASN A 73 4.04 -3.20 14.93
N ALA A 74 3.05 -2.92 15.77
CA ALA A 74 2.22 -1.71 15.66
C ALA A 74 3.03 -0.39 15.69
N GLU A 75 4.11 -0.33 16.47
CA GLU A 75 4.96 0.85 16.58
C GLU A 75 5.72 1.08 15.27
N ALA A 76 6.39 0.05 14.75
CA ALA A 76 7.11 0.12 13.50
C ALA A 76 6.19 0.38 12.29
N THR A 77 4.99 -0.18 12.27
CA THR A 77 3.99 0.12 11.22
C THR A 77 3.52 1.57 11.29
N ARG A 78 3.34 2.14 12.48
CA ARG A 78 2.99 3.56 12.65
C ARG A 78 4.12 4.47 12.17
N ALA A 79 5.36 4.18 12.55
CA ALA A 79 6.52 4.93 12.07
C ALA A 79 6.67 4.86 10.54
N ALA A 80 6.39 3.69 9.93
CA ALA A 80 6.36 3.54 8.48
C ALA A 80 5.25 4.40 7.84
N ALA A 81 4.06 4.40 8.44
CA ALA A 81 2.94 5.21 7.98
C ALA A 81 3.28 6.72 8.00
N ASP A 82 3.87 7.21 9.08
CA ASP A 82 4.30 8.60 9.22
C ASP A 82 5.36 8.97 8.17
N ARG A 83 6.36 8.09 7.96
CA ARG A 83 7.39 8.32 6.94
C ARG A 83 6.83 8.34 5.52
N ILE A 84 5.83 7.51 5.20
CA ILE A 84 5.15 7.52 3.90
C ILE A 84 4.33 8.81 3.72
N ALA A 85 3.66 9.30 4.76
CA ALA A 85 2.97 10.59 4.72
C ALA A 85 3.94 11.78 4.55
N GLU A 86 5.10 11.74 5.21
CA GLU A 86 6.21 12.68 4.96
C GLU A 86 6.68 12.64 3.52
N LEU A 87 6.93 11.44 2.98
CA LEU A 87 7.38 11.25 1.60
C LEU A 87 6.34 11.81 0.60
N ALA A 88 5.05 11.60 0.85
CA ALA A 88 3.98 12.18 0.02
C ALA A 88 4.07 13.72 -0.01
N ARG A 89 4.36 14.36 1.13
CA ARG A 89 4.54 15.82 1.22
C ARG A 89 5.83 16.28 0.53
N GLU A 90 6.94 15.61 0.77
CA GLU A 90 8.25 15.89 0.14
C GLU A 90 8.17 15.83 -1.39
N GLN A 91 7.40 14.86 -1.90
CA GLN A 91 7.22 14.66 -3.33
C GLN A 91 6.09 15.49 -3.94
N ALA A 92 5.39 16.31 -3.14
CA ALA A 92 4.25 17.12 -3.54
C ALA A 92 3.24 16.33 -4.39
N VAL A 93 2.82 15.17 -3.89
CA VAL A 93 1.87 14.31 -4.61
C VAL A 93 0.44 14.78 -4.43
N ASP A 94 -0.40 14.51 -5.42
CA ASP A 94 -1.83 14.84 -5.45
C ASP A 94 -2.71 13.70 -4.96
N LEU A 95 -2.17 12.47 -4.91
CA LEU A 95 -2.86 11.25 -4.53
C LEU A 95 -1.89 10.26 -3.89
N VAL A 96 -2.36 9.51 -2.90
CA VAL A 96 -1.64 8.39 -2.29
C VAL A 96 -2.39 7.09 -2.56
N HIS A 97 -1.66 6.06 -2.96
CA HIS A 97 -2.15 4.71 -3.22
C HIS A 97 -1.37 3.72 -2.35
N LEU A 98 -2.01 3.19 -1.32
CA LEU A 98 -1.39 2.30 -0.35
C LEU A 98 -1.73 0.84 -0.67
N ASN A 99 -0.72 0.05 -0.98
CA ASN A 99 -0.86 -1.41 -1.14
C ASN A 99 -0.88 -2.17 0.21
N SER A 100 -0.83 -1.44 1.34
CA SER A 100 -1.25 -1.92 2.66
C SER A 100 -2.13 -0.86 3.33
N PRO A 101 -3.43 -1.13 3.53
CA PRO A 101 -4.34 -0.18 4.15
C PRO A 101 -3.97 0.16 5.61
N ALA A 102 -3.22 -0.70 6.32
CA ALA A 102 -2.79 -0.43 7.69
C ALA A 102 -2.00 0.88 7.82
N LEU A 103 -1.29 1.30 6.76
CA LEU A 103 -0.56 2.57 6.73
C LEU A 103 -1.47 3.81 6.77
N ALA A 104 -2.76 3.69 6.45
CA ALA A 104 -3.71 4.81 6.58
C ALA A 104 -4.28 4.95 8.00
N ALA A 105 -4.01 4.02 8.92
CA ALA A 105 -4.75 3.91 10.18
C ALA A 105 -4.62 5.13 11.09
N ASP A 106 -3.45 5.75 11.09
CA ASP A 106 -3.10 6.85 11.99
C ASP A 106 -2.31 7.98 11.29
N ALA A 107 -1.95 7.81 10.01
CA ALA A 107 -1.14 8.78 9.28
C ALA A 107 -1.97 9.95 8.75
N GLY A 108 -1.46 11.17 8.95
CA GLY A 108 -2.06 12.40 8.47
C GLY A 108 -1.77 12.67 7.00
N PHE A 109 -2.31 11.85 6.09
CA PHE A 109 -2.27 12.14 4.66
C PHE A 109 -3.13 13.38 4.36
N ASN A 110 -2.53 14.38 3.71
CA ASN A 110 -3.21 15.64 3.38
C ASN A 110 -3.83 15.66 1.98
N VAL A 111 -3.80 14.52 1.30
CA VAL A 111 -4.34 14.30 -0.04
C VAL A 111 -5.17 13.03 -0.04
N PRO A 112 -6.05 12.81 -1.02
CA PRO A 112 -6.87 11.60 -1.07
C PRO A 112 -6.02 10.33 -1.02
N VAL A 113 -6.56 9.30 -0.37
CA VAL A 113 -5.91 8.00 -0.15
C VAL A 113 -6.77 6.88 -0.73
N ILE A 114 -6.17 6.11 -1.63
CA ILE A 114 -6.69 4.82 -2.09
C ILE A 114 -5.98 3.71 -1.33
N GLY A 115 -6.72 2.85 -0.63
CA GLY A 115 -6.18 1.63 -0.02
C GLY A 115 -6.48 0.41 -0.89
N VAL A 116 -5.48 -0.43 -1.14
CA VAL A 116 -5.68 -1.72 -1.80
C VAL A 116 -5.59 -2.84 -0.79
N ALA A 117 -6.69 -3.54 -0.59
CA ALA A 117 -6.69 -4.78 0.17
C ALA A 117 -6.26 -5.92 -0.76
N HIS A 118 -4.96 -6.25 -0.78
CA HIS A 118 -4.42 -7.43 -1.48
C HIS A 118 -4.58 -8.73 -0.70
N GLY A 119 -4.59 -8.60 0.62
CA GLY A 119 -4.37 -9.67 1.57
C GLY A 119 -3.94 -9.05 2.89
N CYS A 120 -4.45 -9.56 4.01
CA CYS A 120 -3.92 -9.22 5.33
C CYS A 120 -3.87 -10.47 6.19
N VAL A 121 -3.10 -10.40 7.29
CA VAL A 121 -2.95 -11.51 8.24
C VAL A 121 -4.31 -12.04 8.69
N SER A 122 -5.26 -11.15 8.96
CA SER A 122 -6.57 -11.54 9.49
C SER A 122 -7.46 -12.27 8.48
N THR A 123 -7.54 -11.79 7.23
CA THR A 123 -8.32 -12.48 6.19
C THR A 123 -7.64 -13.77 5.73
N TRP A 124 -6.31 -13.82 5.73
CA TRP A 124 -5.58 -15.05 5.46
C TRP A 124 -5.83 -16.07 6.58
N TRP A 125 -5.81 -15.64 7.84
CA TRP A 125 -6.10 -16.50 8.98
C TRP A 125 -7.51 -17.08 8.92
N GLU A 126 -8.53 -16.26 8.63
CA GLU A 126 -9.92 -16.73 8.43
C GLU A 126 -10.02 -17.81 7.34
N ALA A 127 -9.24 -17.68 6.26
CA ALA A 127 -9.26 -18.63 5.15
C ALA A 127 -8.44 -19.90 5.42
N ALA A 128 -7.32 -19.79 6.14
CA ALA A 128 -6.35 -20.87 6.31
C ALA A 128 -6.52 -21.67 7.61
N ARG A 129 -7.24 -21.13 8.60
CA ARG A 129 -7.32 -21.69 9.95
C ARG A 129 -8.76 -21.73 10.45
N THR A 130 -9.02 -22.63 11.39
CA THR A 130 -10.34 -22.78 12.02
C THR A 130 -10.40 -22.11 13.40
N GLU A 131 -9.24 -21.85 13.98
CA GLU A 131 -9.06 -21.21 15.27
C GLU A 131 -9.24 -19.69 15.19
N PRO A 132 -9.65 -19.03 16.29
CA PRO A 132 -9.65 -17.57 16.36
C PRO A 132 -8.28 -16.96 16.03
N LEU A 133 -8.29 -15.74 15.48
CA LEU A 133 -7.06 -14.97 15.24
C LEU A 133 -6.24 -14.89 16.53
N ALA A 134 -4.97 -15.27 16.43
CA ALA A 134 -4.10 -15.27 17.61
C ALA A 134 -3.90 -13.85 18.17
N PRO A 135 -3.84 -13.68 19.50
CA PRO A 135 -3.82 -12.36 20.16
C PRO A 135 -2.71 -11.42 19.66
N GLU A 136 -1.56 -11.96 19.30
CA GLU A 136 -0.42 -11.21 18.78
C GLU A 136 -0.69 -10.51 17.43
N PHE A 137 -1.76 -10.87 16.71
CA PHE A 137 -2.17 -10.23 15.47
C PHE A 137 -3.40 -9.33 15.62
N HIS A 138 -3.96 -9.19 16.82
CA HIS A 138 -5.12 -8.31 17.05
C HIS A 138 -4.79 -6.86 16.72
N TRP A 139 -3.58 -6.41 17.05
CA TRP A 139 -3.13 -5.06 16.69
C TRP A 139 -3.14 -4.84 15.17
N HIS A 140 -2.72 -5.85 14.38
CA HIS A 140 -2.64 -5.75 12.92
C HIS A 140 -4.05 -5.69 12.31
N ARG A 141 -4.95 -6.53 12.82
CA ARG A 141 -6.38 -6.50 12.48
C ARG A 141 -6.96 -5.12 12.74
N ASP A 142 -6.77 -4.59 13.95
CA ASP A 142 -7.39 -3.35 14.38
C ASP A 142 -6.82 -2.15 13.63
N MET A 143 -5.51 -2.14 13.36
CA MET A 143 -4.86 -1.12 12.54
C MET A 143 -5.34 -1.17 11.09
N THR A 144 -5.40 -2.36 10.48
CA THR A 144 -5.96 -2.54 9.13
C THR A 144 -7.41 -2.08 9.07
N ALA A 145 -8.23 -2.40 10.08
CA ALA A 145 -9.63 -1.99 10.16
C ALA A 145 -9.79 -0.46 10.23
N ARG A 146 -8.90 0.25 10.95
CA ARG A 146 -8.89 1.72 10.99
C ARG A 146 -8.42 2.30 9.67
N GLY A 147 -7.36 1.74 9.09
CA GLY A 147 -6.81 2.18 7.81
C GLY A 147 -7.80 2.05 6.65
N LEU A 148 -8.50 0.91 6.55
CA LEU A 148 -9.57 0.70 5.57
C LEU A 148 -10.68 1.76 5.67
N ARG A 149 -11.00 2.22 6.88
CA ARG A 149 -12.00 3.28 7.10
C ARG A 149 -11.47 4.69 6.87
N ALA A 150 -10.17 4.88 6.99
CA ALA A 150 -9.51 6.17 6.78
C ALA A 150 -9.25 6.46 5.30
N CYS A 151 -9.13 5.43 4.45
CA CYS A 151 -9.00 5.62 3.01
C CYS A 151 -10.28 6.22 2.40
N ASP A 152 -10.12 7.18 1.48
CA ASP A 152 -11.23 7.74 0.69
C ASP A 152 -11.87 6.68 -0.20
N ARG A 153 -11.06 5.74 -0.72
CA ARG A 153 -11.53 4.57 -1.47
C ARG A 153 -10.72 3.34 -1.10
N VAL A 154 -11.41 2.21 -1.04
CA VAL A 154 -10.79 0.89 -0.90
C VAL A 154 -11.07 0.09 -2.17
N ILE A 155 -10.03 -0.52 -2.71
CA ILE A 155 -10.13 -1.46 -3.83
C ILE A 155 -9.54 -2.82 -3.42
N ALA A 156 -9.94 -3.87 -4.15
CA ALA A 156 -9.45 -5.23 -3.96
C ALA A 156 -9.21 -5.89 -5.33
N PRO A 157 -8.31 -6.88 -5.45
CA PRO A 157 -8.01 -7.54 -6.73
C PRO A 157 -9.21 -8.21 -7.39
N THR A 158 -10.23 -8.61 -6.61
CA THR A 158 -11.44 -9.25 -7.13
C THR A 158 -12.67 -8.82 -6.33
N ALA A 159 -13.86 -8.92 -6.94
CA ALA A 159 -15.13 -8.68 -6.27
C ALA A 159 -15.37 -9.66 -5.10
N SER A 160 -14.94 -10.92 -5.24
CA SER A 160 -15.06 -11.93 -4.18
C SER A 160 -14.21 -11.58 -2.96
N TYR A 161 -12.98 -11.11 -3.19
CA TYR A 161 -12.13 -10.67 -2.09
C TYR A 161 -12.61 -9.35 -1.47
N ALA A 162 -13.13 -8.42 -2.28
CA ALA A 162 -13.77 -7.21 -1.78
C ALA A 162 -14.89 -7.53 -0.78
N GLU A 163 -15.76 -8.50 -1.11
CA GLU A 163 -16.84 -8.95 -0.22
C GLU A 163 -16.30 -9.60 1.06
N THR A 164 -15.21 -10.37 0.96
CA THR A 164 -14.52 -10.93 2.13
C THR A 164 -14.01 -9.83 3.06
N VAL A 165 -13.30 -8.84 2.52
CA VAL A 165 -12.79 -7.69 3.30
C VAL A 165 -13.94 -6.91 3.92
N ARG A 166 -15.00 -6.62 3.16
CA ARG A 166 -16.19 -5.90 3.63
C ARG A 166 -16.86 -6.62 4.79
N ARG A 167 -17.09 -7.94 4.68
CA ARG A 167 -17.64 -8.78 5.75
C ARG A 167 -16.72 -8.81 6.97
N HIS A 168 -15.44 -9.12 6.77
CA HIS A 168 -14.47 -9.32 7.84
C HIS A 168 -14.30 -8.06 8.69
N TYR A 169 -14.19 -6.90 8.03
CA TYR A 169 -13.96 -5.62 8.71
C TYR A 169 -15.21 -4.79 8.98
N ARG A 170 -16.38 -5.27 8.55
CA ARG A 170 -17.68 -4.57 8.66
C ARG A 170 -17.60 -3.17 8.04
N LEU A 171 -17.16 -3.12 6.79
CA LEU A 171 -17.16 -1.89 5.99
C LEU A 171 -18.57 -1.63 5.44
N ALA A 172 -18.93 -0.36 5.31
CA ALA A 172 -20.23 0.10 4.80
C ALA A 172 -20.36 -0.15 3.30
#